data_AF-A0A374HJF5-F1
#
_entry.id   AF-A0A374HJF5-F1
#
_cell.length_a   1.000
_cell.length_b   1.000
_cell.length_c   1.000
_cell.angle_alpha   90.00
_cell.angle_beta   90.00
_cell.angle_gamma   90.00
#
_symmetry.space_group_name_H-M   'P 1'
#
loop_
_entity.id
_entity.type
_entity.pdbx_description
1 polymer ?
#
loop_
_entity_poly.entity_id
_entity_poly.type
_entity_poly.pdbx_seq_one_letter_code
_entity_poly.pdbx_strand_id
1 'polypeptide(L)'
;MDKKLYDKRKKPDCKKEQQRKEIFSTYSELCPQKPQDNRLSGLEIGNKKTGKSGRIYDKILVWNIPPKITCPGASDWCSTHCYNADARKDVYTIDRWCENLWDFHFRSSELKDKIENQINEATGRCAVRLHSSGDFFSEEYIDFWKDIILEFPKVSFWGYTRTWNVPCLKNNVNELMNLNNMQLFASYDTTMAASIPTIPKSLVFDTRENLFEYAVKHTDSIICPEQYGRVESCADCGLCMKKTNKDVLFQLH
;
A
#
# COMPACT_ATOMS: atom_id res chain seq x y z
N MET A 1 -24.55 18.75 -14.67
CA MET A 1 -23.88 17.80 -15.60
C MET A 1 -23.59 16.53 -14.84
N ASP A 2 -24.36 15.46 -15.09
CA ASP A 2 -24.02 14.13 -14.60
C ASP A 2 -22.63 13.75 -15.12
N LYS A 3 -21.62 13.84 -14.25
CA LYS A 3 -20.33 13.22 -14.53
C LYS A 3 -20.59 11.71 -14.59
N LYS A 4 -20.71 11.16 -15.82
CA LYS A 4 -20.72 9.71 -16.05
C LYS A 4 -19.58 9.10 -15.24
N LEU A 5 -19.83 7.97 -14.56
CA LEU A 5 -18.75 7.22 -13.92
C LEU A 5 -17.69 6.92 -14.97
N TYR A 6 -16.46 7.35 -14.70
CA TYR A 6 -15.31 7.19 -15.58
C TYR A 6 -14.20 6.46 -14.83
N ASP A 7 -13.71 5.36 -15.39
CA ASP A 7 -12.58 4.62 -14.85
C ASP A 7 -11.28 5.38 -15.14
N LYS A 8 -10.65 5.92 -14.09
CA LYS A 8 -9.35 6.63 -14.22
C LYS A 8 -8.23 5.76 -14.77
N ARG A 9 -8.35 4.43 -14.65
CA ARG A 9 -7.34 3.46 -15.07
C ARG A 9 -8.05 2.29 -15.72
N LYS A 10 -7.51 1.85 -16.85
CA LYS A 10 -8.04 0.71 -17.58
C LYS A 10 -7.57 -0.58 -16.91
N LYS A 11 -8.42 -1.61 -16.96
CA LYS A 11 -8.01 -2.98 -16.67
C LYS A 11 -6.80 -3.35 -17.54
N PRO A 12 -5.77 -4.02 -17.01
CA PRO A 12 -4.68 -4.55 -17.82
C PRO A 12 -5.25 -5.50 -18.89
N ASP A 13 -4.72 -5.42 -20.11
CA ASP A 13 -4.99 -6.42 -21.14
C ASP A 13 -4.07 -7.64 -20.96
N CYS A 14 -4.31 -8.72 -21.70
CA CYS A 14 -3.50 -9.94 -21.61
C CYS A 14 -2.01 -9.68 -21.88
N LYS A 15 -1.67 -8.69 -22.72
CA LYS A 15 -0.28 -8.30 -22.99
C LYS A 15 0.35 -7.68 -21.75
N LYS A 16 -0.37 -6.80 -21.05
CA LYS A 16 0.09 -6.17 -19.82
C LYS A 16 0.21 -7.17 -18.68
N GLU A 17 -0.72 -8.12 -18.56
CA GLU A 17 -0.66 -9.22 -17.58
C GLU A 17 0.56 -10.12 -17.84
N GLN A 18 0.82 -10.48 -19.10
CA GLN A 18 2.00 -11.26 -19.48
C GLN A 18 3.30 -10.50 -19.16
N GLN A 19 3.37 -9.20 -19.48
CA GLN A 19 4.52 -8.37 -19.10
C GLN A 19 4.73 -8.31 -17.58
N ARG A 20 3.64 -8.13 -16.82
CA ARG A 20 3.69 -8.14 -15.34
C ARG A 20 4.23 -9.46 -14.84
N LYS A 21 3.78 -10.59 -15.40
CA LYS A 21 4.24 -11.93 -15.05
C LYS A 21 5.74 -12.12 -15.28
N GLU A 22 6.24 -11.70 -16.43
CA GLU A 22 7.66 -11.77 -16.78
C GLU A 22 8.50 -10.93 -15.82
N ILE A 23 8.15 -9.66 -15.61
CA ILE A 23 8.87 -8.77 -14.68
C ILE A 23 8.80 -9.28 -13.23
N PHE A 24 7.62 -9.71 -12.79
CA PHE A 24 7.45 -10.26 -11.44
C PHE A 24 8.31 -11.51 -11.25
N SER A 25 8.51 -12.32 -12.29
CA SER A 25 9.39 -13.48 -12.21
C SER A 25 10.84 -13.07 -11.90
N THR A 26 11.36 -12.00 -12.50
CA THR A 26 12.74 -11.53 -12.25
C THR A 26 12.90 -10.93 -10.85
N TYR A 27 11.82 -10.49 -10.20
CA TYR A 27 11.92 -9.86 -8.88
C TYR A 27 12.38 -10.77 -7.75
N SER A 28 12.46 -12.10 -7.95
CA SER A 28 13.07 -13.01 -6.97
C SER A 28 14.59 -12.82 -6.85
N GLU A 29 15.21 -12.14 -7.81
CA GLU A 29 16.63 -11.84 -7.84
C GLU A 29 16.96 -10.47 -7.22
N LEU A 30 15.94 -9.70 -6.81
CA LEU A 30 16.17 -8.44 -6.11
C LEU A 30 16.88 -8.71 -4.79
N CYS A 31 17.72 -7.78 -4.38
CA CYS A 31 18.39 -7.82 -3.08
C CYS A 31 18.64 -6.39 -2.57
N PRO A 32 18.81 -6.21 -1.24
CA PRO A 32 19.12 -4.91 -0.66
C PRO A 32 20.36 -4.28 -1.34
N GLN A 33 20.25 -3.02 -1.76
CA GLN A 33 21.33 -2.30 -2.45
C GLN A 33 21.84 -1.16 -1.58
N LYS A 34 23.17 -1.03 -1.39
CA LYS A 34 23.70 0.13 -0.67
C LYS A 34 23.50 1.40 -1.52
N PRO A 35 22.95 2.50 -0.97
CA PRO A 35 22.79 3.76 -1.71
C PRO A 35 24.13 4.29 -2.24
N GLN A 36 24.18 4.67 -3.52
CA GLN A 36 25.42 5.10 -4.18
C GLN A 36 26.00 6.39 -3.59
N ASP A 37 25.15 7.32 -3.17
CA ASP A 37 25.54 8.61 -2.59
C ASP A 37 25.56 8.59 -1.05
N ASN A 38 25.37 7.41 -0.45
CA ASN A 38 25.27 7.18 0.99
C ASN A 38 24.15 7.98 1.69
N ARG A 39 23.22 8.59 0.93
CA ARG A 39 22.09 9.37 1.47
C ARG A 39 20.94 8.44 1.81
N LEU A 40 20.29 8.75 2.94
CA LEU A 40 19.03 8.13 3.34
C LEU A 40 17.87 8.77 2.56
N SER A 41 17.22 7.97 1.71
CA SER A 41 16.07 8.41 0.91
C SER A 41 14.86 8.76 1.78
N GLY A 42 14.58 7.97 2.82
CA GLY A 42 13.42 8.12 3.68
C GLY A 42 12.08 8.06 2.93
N LEU A 43 11.08 8.75 3.46
CA LEU A 43 9.74 8.84 2.89
C LEU A 43 9.71 9.63 1.58
N GLU A 44 8.90 9.16 0.63
CA GLU A 44 8.59 9.83 -0.62
C GLU A 44 7.36 10.74 -0.47
N ILE A 45 7.24 11.79 -1.29
CA ILE A 45 5.99 12.56 -1.36
C ILE A 45 4.97 11.75 -2.18
N GLY A 46 3.69 11.85 -1.82
CA GLY A 46 2.60 11.18 -2.52
C GLY A 46 2.58 11.39 -4.05
N ASN A 47 1.95 10.44 -4.74
CA ASN A 47 1.92 10.36 -6.21
C ASN A 47 0.55 10.77 -6.78
N LYS A 48 0.34 10.55 -8.09
CA LYS A 48 -0.91 10.89 -8.78
C LYS A 48 -2.17 10.25 -8.14
N LYS A 49 -2.07 9.04 -7.57
CA LYS A 49 -3.20 8.36 -6.92
C LYS A 49 -3.43 8.90 -5.52
N THR A 50 -2.38 8.97 -4.71
CA THR A 50 -2.51 9.37 -3.30
C THR A 50 -2.74 10.87 -3.14
N GLY A 51 -2.25 11.67 -4.09
CA GLY A 51 -2.10 13.11 -3.95
C GLY A 51 -0.84 13.46 -3.15
N LYS A 52 -0.30 14.66 -3.36
CA LYS A 52 0.74 15.25 -2.48
C LYS A 52 0.11 15.93 -1.27
N SER A 53 -1.07 16.50 -1.50
CA SER A 53 -1.99 17.15 -0.58
C SER A 53 -3.39 17.09 -1.20
N GLY A 54 -4.42 17.42 -0.44
CA GLY A 54 -5.81 17.45 -0.88
C GLY A 54 -6.72 18.05 0.20
N ARG A 55 -8.03 17.96 -0.01
CA ARG A 55 -9.04 18.55 0.90
C ARG A 55 -8.92 18.09 2.37
N ILE A 56 -8.54 16.84 2.60
CA ILE A 56 -8.54 16.22 3.93
C ILE A 56 -7.14 16.16 4.53
N TYR A 57 -6.09 16.04 3.72
CA TYR A 57 -4.72 15.94 4.18
C TYR A 57 -3.84 16.96 3.48
N ASP A 58 -3.10 17.72 4.27
CA ASP A 58 -2.21 18.78 3.82
C ASP A 58 -0.87 18.20 3.32
N LYS A 59 -0.51 17.00 3.79
CA LYS A 59 0.69 16.27 3.36
C LYS A 59 0.43 14.77 3.28
N ILE A 60 0.83 14.16 2.17
CA ILE A 60 0.94 12.71 2.03
C ILE A 60 2.40 12.31 1.83
N LEU A 61 2.84 11.37 2.64
CA LEU A 61 4.12 10.68 2.54
C LEU A 61 3.91 9.20 2.20
N VAL A 62 4.89 8.56 1.58
CA VAL A 62 4.81 7.17 1.12
C VAL A 62 6.11 6.45 1.43
N TRP A 63 6.00 5.23 1.94
CA TRP A 63 7.13 4.32 2.12
C TRP A 63 6.95 3.04 1.30
N ASN A 64 8.02 2.59 0.67
CA ASN A 64 8.06 1.41 -0.18
C ASN A 64 9.37 0.66 -0.01
N ILE A 65 9.29 -0.66 -0.15
CA ILE A 65 10.42 -1.60 -0.20
C ILE A 65 10.17 -2.58 -1.38
N PRO A 66 11.17 -3.38 -1.81
CA PRO A 66 11.10 -4.04 -3.11
C PRO A 66 10.06 -5.17 -3.07
N PRO A 67 9.21 -5.28 -4.09
CA PRO A 67 8.13 -6.25 -4.11
C PRO A 67 8.69 -7.68 -4.23
N LYS A 68 7.82 -8.67 -3.99
CA LYS A 68 8.13 -10.11 -4.05
C LYS A 68 9.07 -10.59 -2.94
N ILE A 69 10.30 -10.10 -2.88
CA ILE A 69 11.27 -10.50 -1.83
C ILE A 69 10.87 -10.03 -0.43
N THR A 70 10.03 -9.00 -0.32
CA THR A 70 9.45 -8.51 0.95
C THR A 70 7.94 -8.73 1.04
N CYS A 71 7.38 -9.64 0.23
CA CYS A 71 5.94 -9.93 0.21
C CYS A 71 5.66 -11.38 0.61
N PRO A 72 5.84 -11.78 1.88
CA PRO A 72 5.68 -13.17 2.31
C PRO A 72 4.23 -13.68 2.14
N GLY A 73 3.24 -12.78 2.10
CA GLY A 73 1.83 -13.11 1.86
C GLY A 73 1.40 -13.04 0.39
N ALA A 74 2.32 -12.91 -0.57
CA ALA A 74 1.97 -12.88 -1.99
C ALA A 74 1.22 -14.16 -2.38
N SER A 75 0.09 -14.03 -3.08
CA SER A 75 -0.65 -15.17 -3.62
C SER A 75 -0.35 -15.37 -5.10
N ASP A 76 -0.90 -16.42 -5.69
CA ASP A 76 -0.82 -16.67 -7.14
C ASP A 76 -1.33 -15.48 -7.97
N TRP A 77 -2.35 -14.78 -7.48
CA TRP A 77 -2.88 -13.58 -8.14
C TRP A 77 -1.84 -12.45 -8.26
N CYS A 78 -0.94 -12.30 -7.28
CA CYS A 78 0.12 -11.29 -7.33
C CYS A 78 1.05 -11.48 -8.52
N SER A 79 1.27 -12.74 -8.95
CA SER A 79 2.23 -13.05 -10.01
C SER A 79 1.92 -12.39 -11.34
N THR A 80 0.63 -12.15 -11.65
CA THR A 80 0.18 -11.53 -12.91
C THR A 80 -0.38 -10.12 -12.71
N HIS A 81 -0.73 -9.74 -11.47
CA HIS A 81 -1.44 -8.48 -11.19
C HIS A 81 -0.67 -7.49 -10.30
N CYS A 82 0.53 -7.82 -9.82
CA CYS A 82 1.35 -6.86 -9.09
C CYS A 82 1.62 -5.63 -9.97
N TYR A 83 1.00 -4.49 -9.64
CA TYR A 83 1.12 -3.28 -10.44
C TYR A 83 2.53 -2.65 -10.38
N ASN A 84 3.36 -3.06 -9.42
CA ASN A 84 4.77 -2.64 -9.34
C ASN A 84 5.67 -3.45 -10.28
N ALA A 85 5.22 -4.59 -10.82
CA ALA A 85 5.91 -5.32 -11.87
C ALA A 85 5.68 -4.63 -13.22
N ASP A 86 6.34 -3.50 -13.42
CA ASP A 86 6.12 -2.60 -14.55
C ASP A 86 7.45 -2.07 -15.10
N ALA A 87 7.53 -1.89 -16.43
CA ALA A 87 8.74 -1.43 -17.10
C ALA A 87 9.05 0.07 -16.88
N ARG A 88 8.08 0.85 -16.38
CA ARG A 88 8.22 2.30 -16.14
C ARG A 88 9.02 2.57 -14.86
N LYS A 89 10.35 2.55 -14.97
CA LYS A 89 11.29 2.77 -13.87
C LYS A 89 11.20 4.16 -13.23
N ASP A 90 10.68 5.14 -13.95
CA ASP A 90 10.41 6.50 -13.48
C ASP A 90 9.19 6.58 -12.55
N VAL A 91 8.26 5.64 -12.68
CA VAL A 91 7.06 5.53 -11.85
C VAL A 91 7.28 4.55 -10.70
N TYR A 92 7.99 3.45 -10.96
CA TYR A 92 8.26 2.38 -10.01
C TYR A 92 9.77 2.26 -9.81
N THR A 93 10.29 2.99 -8.82
CA THR A 93 11.73 3.12 -8.55
C THR A 93 12.25 1.94 -7.73
N ILE A 94 12.28 0.74 -8.35
CA ILE A 94 12.68 -0.52 -7.69
C ILE A 94 14.06 -0.40 -7.04
N ASP A 95 15.03 0.21 -7.71
CA ASP A 95 16.40 0.35 -7.19
C ASP A 95 16.41 1.14 -5.88
N ARG A 96 15.66 2.26 -5.82
CA ARG A 96 15.47 3.05 -4.59
C ARG A 96 14.78 2.25 -3.47
N TRP A 97 13.88 1.35 -3.82
CA TRP A 97 13.22 0.51 -2.82
C TRP A 97 14.16 -0.57 -2.29
N CYS A 98 15.03 -1.12 -3.13
CA CYS A 98 16.13 -1.97 -2.67
C CYS A 98 17.12 -1.22 -1.76
N GLU A 99 17.35 0.07 -2.01
CA GLU A 99 18.10 0.96 -1.11
C GLU A 99 17.39 1.15 0.23
N ASN A 100 16.08 1.42 0.24
CA ASN A 100 15.30 1.50 1.47
C ASN A 100 15.37 0.22 2.31
N LEU A 101 15.35 -0.95 1.65
CA LEU A 101 15.51 -2.24 2.33
C LEU A 101 16.92 -2.41 2.91
N TRP A 102 17.95 -1.95 2.20
CA TRP A 102 19.31 -1.95 2.71
C TRP A 102 19.44 -1.04 3.93
N ASP A 103 18.91 0.19 3.86
CA ASP A 103 18.96 1.14 4.97
C ASP A 103 18.24 0.58 6.20
N PHE A 104 17.11 -0.11 6.02
CA PHE A 104 16.47 -0.82 7.13
C PHE A 104 17.38 -1.89 7.77
N HIS A 105 18.08 -2.70 6.97
CA HIS A 105 18.93 -3.76 7.51
C HIS A 105 20.22 -3.27 8.18
N PHE A 106 20.80 -2.18 7.68
CA PHE A 106 22.15 -1.78 8.07
C PHE A 106 22.24 -0.41 8.75
N ARG A 107 21.16 0.39 8.71
CA ARG A 107 21.08 1.77 9.24
C ARG A 107 19.69 2.07 9.81
N SER A 108 19.08 1.08 10.47
CA SER A 108 17.70 1.20 10.97
C SER A 108 17.50 2.42 11.87
N SER A 109 18.44 2.70 12.76
CA SER A 109 18.38 3.87 13.65
C SER A 109 18.40 5.18 12.87
N GLU A 110 19.35 5.37 11.95
CA GLU A 110 19.43 6.60 11.15
C GLU A 110 18.26 6.74 10.18
N LEU A 111 17.73 5.61 9.69
CA LEU A 111 16.52 5.59 8.87
C LEU A 111 15.30 6.02 9.69
N LYS A 112 15.16 5.54 10.93
CA LYS A 112 14.11 5.96 11.86
C LYS A 112 14.20 7.47 12.07
N ASP A 113 15.36 7.99 12.47
CA ASP A 113 15.57 9.43 12.67
C ASP A 113 15.20 10.23 11.40
N LYS A 114 15.57 9.74 10.22
CA LYS A 114 15.24 10.40 8.95
C LYS A 114 13.72 10.46 8.72
N ILE A 115 13.02 9.35 8.94
CA ILE A 115 11.57 9.25 8.78
C ILE A 115 10.85 10.17 9.78
N GLU A 116 11.24 10.13 11.05
CA GLU A 116 10.64 10.94 12.11
C GLU A 116 10.83 12.43 11.84
N ASN A 117 12.01 12.85 11.39
CA ASN A 117 12.27 14.23 10.97
C ASN A 117 11.37 14.64 9.79
N GLN A 118 11.20 13.79 8.77
CA GLN A 118 10.31 14.10 7.63
C GLN A 118 8.84 14.22 8.04
N ILE A 119 8.42 13.46 9.06
CA ILE A 119 7.06 13.56 9.60
C ILE A 119 6.92 14.85 10.42
N ASN A 120 7.91 15.21 11.26
CA ASN A 120 7.91 16.45 12.03
C ASN A 120 7.93 17.72 11.15
N GLU A 121 8.59 17.66 9.99
CA GLU A 121 8.59 18.74 9.00
C GLU A 121 7.24 18.91 8.28
N ALA A 122 6.34 17.92 8.36
CA ALA A 122 5.03 18.01 7.74
C ALA A 122 4.13 18.98 8.51
N THR A 123 3.66 20.03 7.82
CA THR A 123 2.70 20.98 8.38
C THR A 123 1.26 20.52 8.12
N GLY A 124 0.38 20.71 9.10
CA GLY A 124 -1.04 20.35 8.99
C GLY A 124 -1.33 18.85 9.16
N ARG A 125 -2.43 18.38 8.57
CA ARG A 125 -2.85 16.97 8.61
C ARG A 125 -1.97 16.13 7.70
N CYS A 126 -1.13 15.29 8.31
CA CYS A 126 -0.23 14.39 7.60
C CYS A 126 -0.78 12.96 7.58
N ALA A 127 -0.60 12.27 6.45
CA ALA A 127 -0.75 10.83 6.38
C ALA A 127 0.45 10.14 5.72
N VAL A 128 0.82 8.97 6.22
CA VAL A 128 1.88 8.13 5.68
C VAL A 128 1.27 6.86 5.11
N ARG A 129 1.44 6.63 3.81
CA ARG A 129 1.09 5.36 3.17
C ARG A 129 2.24 4.38 3.31
N LEU A 130 2.01 3.29 4.03
CA LEU A 130 2.91 2.15 4.05
C LEU A 130 2.56 1.23 2.88
N HIS A 131 3.60 0.85 2.13
CA HIS A 131 3.58 -0.18 1.10
C HIS A 131 2.59 0.11 -0.02
N SER A 132 2.97 1.00 -0.94
CA SER A 132 2.50 0.82 -2.33
C SER A 132 3.26 -0.29 -3.04
N SER A 133 4.46 -0.62 -2.57
CA SER A 133 5.26 -1.80 -2.92
C SER A 133 5.88 -2.42 -1.66
N GLY A 134 6.06 -3.74 -1.69
CA GLY A 134 6.50 -4.53 -0.54
C GLY A 134 5.36 -4.89 0.40
N ASP A 135 5.69 -5.53 1.51
CA ASP A 135 4.77 -5.82 2.61
C ASP A 135 5.55 -5.94 3.94
N PHE A 136 4.84 -6.18 5.04
CA PHE A 136 5.46 -6.49 6.32
C PHE A 136 6.12 -7.88 6.26
N PHE A 137 7.46 -7.95 6.29
CA PHE A 137 8.19 -9.19 5.95
C PHE A 137 8.94 -9.86 7.10
N SER A 138 9.10 -9.19 8.24
CA SER A 138 9.72 -9.75 9.45
C SER A 138 9.13 -9.10 10.71
N GLU A 139 9.35 -9.72 11.88
CA GLU A 139 8.94 -9.17 13.17
C GLU A 139 9.63 -7.83 13.45
N GLU A 140 10.94 -7.75 13.20
CA GLU A 140 11.75 -6.55 13.42
C GLU A 140 11.27 -5.37 12.54
N TYR A 141 10.84 -5.66 11.31
CA TYR A 141 10.31 -4.63 10.42
C TYR A 141 8.92 -4.15 10.83
N ILE A 142 8.10 -5.05 11.39
CA ILE A 142 6.80 -4.70 11.97
C ILE A 142 6.99 -3.81 13.20
N ASP A 143 7.90 -4.17 14.09
CA ASP A 143 8.20 -3.40 15.30
C ASP A 143 8.81 -2.04 14.97
N PHE A 144 9.69 -1.96 13.96
CA PHE A 144 10.20 -0.69 13.44
C PHE A 144 9.09 0.29 13.06
N TRP A 145 8.06 -0.18 12.36
CA TRP A 145 6.91 0.66 12.01
C TRP A 145 5.99 0.92 13.21
N LYS A 146 5.80 -0.06 14.08
CA LYS A 146 4.98 0.06 15.30
C LYS A 146 5.48 1.22 16.17
N ASP A 147 6.80 1.29 16.38
CA ASP A 147 7.44 2.37 17.12
C ASP A 147 7.14 3.75 16.52
N ILE A 148 7.38 3.91 15.22
CA ILE A 148 7.14 5.18 14.51
C ILE A 148 5.66 5.55 14.56
N ILE A 149 4.75 4.58 14.40
CA ILE A 149 3.31 4.85 14.45
C ILE A 149 2.91 5.36 15.85
N LEU A 150 3.42 4.75 16.91
CA LEU A 150 3.10 5.13 18.29
C LEU A 150 3.67 6.50 18.67
N GLU A 151 4.84 6.87 18.16
CA GLU A 151 5.46 8.19 18.41
C GLU A 151 4.67 9.35 17.76
N PHE A 152 3.92 9.08 16.69
CA PHE A 152 3.19 10.09 15.94
C PHE A 152 1.66 9.89 15.98
N PRO A 153 0.99 9.99 17.15
CA PRO A 153 -0.42 9.68 17.32
C PRO A 153 -1.38 10.60 16.54
N LYS A 154 -0.91 11.76 16.07
CA LYS A 154 -1.68 12.71 15.25
C LYS A 154 -1.57 12.44 13.74
N VAL A 155 -0.64 11.58 13.32
CA VAL A 155 -0.41 11.24 11.91
C VAL A 155 -1.21 10.00 11.55
N SER A 156 -1.88 10.04 10.40
CA SER A 156 -2.63 8.87 9.90
C SER A 156 -1.73 7.94 9.11
N PHE A 157 -1.50 6.73 9.59
CA PHE A 157 -0.79 5.69 8.85
C PHE A 157 -1.81 4.77 8.18
N TRP A 158 -1.52 4.33 6.95
CA TRP A 158 -2.41 3.40 6.25
C TRP A 158 -1.72 2.55 5.21
N GLY A 159 -2.30 1.40 4.91
CA GLY A 159 -1.75 0.47 3.93
C GLY A 159 -2.67 -0.71 3.63
N TYR A 160 -2.16 -1.60 2.79
CA TYR A 160 -2.80 -2.87 2.44
C TYR A 160 -1.74 -3.95 2.64
N THR A 161 -2.08 -5.01 3.36
CA THR A 161 -1.14 -6.10 3.64
C THR A 161 -1.77 -7.43 3.30
N ARG A 162 -0.95 -8.40 2.92
CA ARG A 162 -1.29 -9.83 2.85
C ARG A 162 -0.58 -10.63 3.93
N THR A 163 0.32 -10.00 4.69
CA THR A 163 1.02 -10.61 5.83
C THR A 163 0.07 -11.05 6.95
N TRP A 164 -1.18 -10.57 6.98
CA TRP A 164 -2.23 -11.14 7.84
C TRP A 164 -2.45 -12.66 7.62
N ASN A 165 -2.07 -13.17 6.45
CA ASN A 165 -2.15 -14.59 6.07
C ASN A 165 -0.80 -15.34 6.25
N VAL A 166 0.19 -14.73 6.90
CA VAL A 166 1.50 -15.35 7.17
C VAL A 166 1.54 -15.81 8.63
N PRO A 167 1.53 -17.13 8.92
CA PRO A 167 1.29 -17.64 10.27
C PRO A 167 2.21 -17.06 11.36
N CYS A 168 3.51 -16.93 11.09
CA CYS A 168 4.47 -16.41 12.06
C CYS A 168 4.36 -14.90 12.31
N LEU A 169 3.84 -14.11 11.34
CA LEU A 169 3.75 -12.65 11.44
C LEU A 169 2.33 -12.14 11.73
N LYS A 170 1.33 -13.03 11.67
CA LYS A 170 -0.09 -12.68 11.78
C LYS A 170 -0.40 -11.91 13.05
N ASN A 171 0.17 -12.30 14.19
CA ASN A 171 -0.10 -11.63 15.46
C ASN A 171 0.48 -10.21 15.48
N ASN A 172 1.73 -10.03 15.06
CA ASN A 172 2.37 -8.72 14.98
C ASN A 172 1.60 -7.77 14.04
N VAL A 173 1.13 -8.26 12.89
CA VAL A 173 0.30 -7.47 11.96
C VAL A 173 -1.07 -7.15 12.55
N ASN A 174 -1.71 -8.09 13.27
CA ASN A 174 -2.97 -7.83 13.95
C ASN A 174 -2.81 -6.75 15.03
N GLU A 175 -1.68 -6.68 15.72
CA GLU A 175 -1.40 -5.59 16.66
C GLU A 175 -1.32 -4.24 15.94
N LEU A 176 -0.58 -4.15 14.83
CA LEU A 176 -0.54 -2.94 13.99
C LEU A 176 -1.94 -2.52 13.53
N MET A 177 -2.76 -3.48 13.09
CA MET A 177 -4.14 -3.26 12.67
C MET A 177 -5.03 -2.70 13.78
N ASN A 178 -4.67 -2.87 15.05
CA ASN A 178 -5.45 -2.37 16.19
C ASN A 178 -4.99 -1.00 16.71
N LEU A 179 -3.89 -0.44 16.19
CA LEU A 179 -3.46 0.91 16.56
C LEU A 179 -4.48 1.96 16.09
N ASN A 180 -4.70 2.99 16.92
CA ASN A 180 -5.74 4.00 16.70
C ASN A 180 -5.48 4.88 15.46
N ASN A 181 -4.21 5.19 15.20
CA ASN A 181 -3.76 6.00 14.09
C ASN A 181 -3.23 5.18 12.90
N MET A 182 -3.52 3.86 12.88
CA MET A 182 -3.23 2.96 11.76
C MET A 182 -4.52 2.40 11.14
N GLN A 183 -4.69 2.59 9.84
CA GLN A 183 -5.70 1.88 9.05
C GLN A 183 -5.01 0.90 8.10
N LEU A 184 -4.97 -0.37 8.49
CA LEU A 184 -4.40 -1.44 7.69
C LEU A 184 -5.51 -2.37 7.22
N PHE A 185 -5.66 -2.50 5.90
CA PHE A 185 -6.65 -3.40 5.31
C PHE A 185 -6.02 -4.76 5.01
N ALA A 186 -6.74 -5.84 5.33
CA ALA A 186 -6.41 -7.16 4.82
C ALA A 186 -6.66 -7.21 3.32
N SER A 187 -5.60 -7.22 2.52
CA SER A 187 -5.70 -7.44 1.08
C SER A 187 -6.05 -8.88 0.81
N TYR A 188 -7.12 -9.08 0.05
CA TYR A 188 -7.67 -10.39 -0.27
C TYR A 188 -7.99 -10.49 -1.77
N ASP A 189 -7.74 -11.66 -2.33
CA ASP A 189 -8.16 -12.03 -3.69
C ASP A 189 -8.65 -13.49 -3.72
N THR A 190 -9.21 -13.89 -4.85
CA THR A 190 -9.90 -15.17 -5.05
C THR A 190 -8.99 -16.41 -4.99
N THR A 191 -7.67 -16.25 -5.07
CA THR A 191 -6.68 -17.34 -4.96
C THR A 191 -6.25 -17.59 -3.52
N MET A 192 -6.61 -16.72 -2.57
CA MET A 192 -6.28 -16.89 -1.16
C MET A 192 -7.29 -17.84 -0.47
N ALA A 193 -6.79 -18.67 0.47
CA ALA A 193 -7.60 -19.67 1.17
C ALA A 193 -8.86 -19.08 1.84
N ALA A 194 -9.89 -19.91 1.95
CA ALA A 194 -11.30 -19.52 2.16
C ALA A 194 -11.66 -18.79 3.48
N SER A 195 -10.73 -18.62 4.43
CA SER A 195 -11.02 -17.81 5.62
C SER A 195 -10.90 -16.33 5.28
N ILE A 196 -12.03 -15.74 4.89
CA ILE A 196 -12.17 -14.29 4.73
C ILE A 196 -11.85 -13.63 6.08
N PRO A 197 -10.91 -12.67 6.12
CA PRO A 197 -10.59 -11.96 7.36
C PRO A 197 -11.84 -11.25 7.92
N THR A 198 -12.04 -11.32 9.23
CA THR A 198 -13.10 -10.59 9.96
C THR A 198 -12.74 -9.12 10.23
N ILE A 199 -11.57 -8.70 9.76
CA ILE A 199 -11.05 -7.33 9.81
C ILE A 199 -11.36 -6.60 8.49
N PRO A 200 -11.33 -5.25 8.47
CA PRO A 200 -11.54 -4.48 7.25
C PRO A 200 -10.65 -4.98 6.12
N LYS A 201 -11.27 -5.35 5.01
CA LYS A 201 -10.57 -5.93 3.86
C LYS A 201 -10.51 -4.97 2.69
N SER A 202 -9.50 -5.16 1.86
CA SER A 202 -9.45 -4.61 0.52
C SER A 202 -9.67 -5.73 -0.48
N LEU A 203 -10.70 -5.56 -1.30
CA LEU A 203 -11.14 -6.54 -2.28
C LEU A 203 -10.94 -5.99 -3.69
N VAL A 204 -10.42 -6.82 -4.58
CA VAL A 204 -10.24 -6.47 -6.00
C VAL A 204 -11.19 -7.32 -6.85
N PHE A 205 -11.93 -6.66 -7.73
CA PHE A 205 -12.89 -7.30 -8.63
C PHE A 205 -12.47 -7.11 -10.08
N ASP A 206 -12.58 -8.18 -10.87
CA ASP A 206 -12.19 -8.19 -12.28
C ASP A 206 -13.10 -7.38 -13.20
N THR A 207 -14.36 -7.23 -12.80
CA THR A 207 -15.39 -6.50 -13.55
C THR A 207 -16.09 -5.52 -12.63
N ARG A 208 -16.58 -4.44 -13.24
CA ARG A 208 -17.35 -3.41 -12.55
C ARG A 208 -18.70 -3.95 -12.08
N GLU A 209 -19.29 -4.83 -12.87
CA GLU A 209 -20.57 -5.47 -12.60
C GLU A 209 -20.49 -6.32 -11.33
N ASN A 210 -19.47 -7.19 -11.21
CA ASN A 210 -19.26 -8.01 -10.00
C ASN A 210 -19.01 -7.14 -8.76
N LEU A 211 -18.27 -6.05 -8.92
CA LEU A 211 -18.01 -5.09 -7.84
C LEU A 211 -19.33 -4.47 -7.34
N PHE A 212 -20.20 -4.00 -8.24
CA PHE A 212 -21.47 -3.40 -7.85
C PHE A 212 -22.44 -4.42 -7.25
N GLU A 213 -22.51 -5.63 -7.81
CA GLU A 213 -23.31 -6.72 -7.25
C GLU A 213 -22.88 -7.06 -5.82
N TYR A 214 -21.57 -7.09 -5.56
CA TYR A 214 -21.03 -7.28 -4.21
C TYR A 214 -21.40 -6.13 -3.29
N ALA A 215 -21.18 -4.88 -3.74
CA ALA A 215 -21.43 -3.68 -2.94
C ALA A 215 -22.90 -3.50 -2.53
N VAL A 216 -23.85 -3.88 -3.39
CA VAL A 216 -25.29 -3.83 -3.08
C VAL A 216 -25.66 -4.83 -1.98
N LYS A 217 -24.98 -5.99 -1.93
CA LYS A 217 -25.20 -7.03 -0.91
C LYS A 217 -24.45 -6.74 0.40
N HIS A 218 -23.40 -5.93 0.36
CA HIS A 218 -22.52 -5.61 1.49
C HIS A 218 -22.49 -4.10 1.72
N THR A 219 -23.56 -3.56 2.31
CA THR A 219 -23.75 -2.11 2.52
C THR A 219 -22.75 -1.49 3.50
N ASP A 220 -21.99 -2.32 4.20
CA ASP A 220 -20.86 -1.99 5.06
C ASP A 220 -19.53 -1.85 4.29
N SER A 221 -19.53 -1.98 2.97
CA SER A 221 -18.37 -1.75 2.11
C SER A 221 -18.38 -0.37 1.44
N ILE A 222 -17.23 0.07 0.95
CA ILE A 222 -17.05 1.33 0.21
C ILE A 222 -16.35 1.05 -1.11
N ILE A 223 -16.96 1.46 -2.21
CA ILE A 223 -16.30 1.48 -3.52
C ILE A 223 -15.33 2.67 -3.57
N CYS A 224 -14.08 2.46 -3.97
CA CYS A 224 -13.07 3.52 -4.03
C CYS A 224 -13.51 4.70 -4.93
N PRO A 225 -13.79 5.90 -4.40
CA PRO A 225 -14.28 7.03 -5.21
C PRO A 225 -13.23 7.59 -6.17
N GLU A 226 -11.94 7.42 -5.82
CA GLU A 226 -10.82 7.93 -6.62
C GLU A 226 -10.73 7.19 -7.96
N GLN A 227 -10.99 5.88 -8.00
CA GLN A 227 -10.96 5.10 -9.24
C GLN A 227 -11.98 5.59 -10.28
N TYR A 228 -13.11 6.13 -9.81
CA TYR A 228 -14.22 6.58 -10.64
C TYR A 228 -14.26 8.11 -10.85
N GLY A 229 -13.16 8.82 -10.54
CA GLY A 229 -13.10 10.27 -10.75
C GLY A 229 -14.02 11.10 -9.84
N ARG A 230 -14.52 10.53 -8.75
CA ARG A 230 -15.37 11.26 -7.78
C ARG A 230 -14.55 12.18 -6.88
N VAL A 231 -13.25 11.89 -6.73
CA VAL A 231 -12.26 12.74 -6.09
C VAL A 231 -10.95 12.75 -6.90
N GLU A 232 -10.18 13.83 -6.79
CA GLU A 232 -8.91 13.98 -7.51
C GLU A 232 -7.85 12.98 -7.03
N SER A 233 -7.73 12.81 -5.71
CA SER A 233 -6.77 11.90 -5.08
C SER A 233 -7.27 11.30 -3.77
N CYS A 234 -6.52 10.36 -3.20
CA CYS A 234 -6.83 9.81 -1.87
C CYS A 234 -6.79 10.89 -0.77
N ALA A 235 -5.94 11.91 -0.90
CA ALA A 235 -5.85 13.03 0.04
C ALA A 235 -7.13 13.88 0.11
N ASP A 236 -8.02 13.77 -0.89
CA ASP A 236 -9.29 14.51 -0.93
C ASP A 236 -10.44 13.79 -0.25
N CYS A 237 -10.38 12.46 -0.11
CA CYS A 237 -11.41 11.69 0.57
C CYS A 237 -10.97 11.16 1.93
N GLY A 238 -9.69 10.80 2.10
CA GLY A 238 -9.15 10.24 3.34
C GLY A 238 -9.77 8.93 3.80
N LEU A 239 -10.59 8.25 2.98
CA LEU A 239 -11.40 7.11 3.39
C LEU A 239 -10.57 5.92 3.88
N CYS A 240 -9.47 5.62 3.20
CA CYS A 240 -8.55 4.55 3.59
C CYS A 240 -7.53 5.00 4.64
N MET A 241 -7.44 6.30 4.93
CA MET A 241 -6.43 6.87 5.82
C MET A 241 -6.94 7.00 7.25
N LYS A 242 -8.27 7.09 7.41
CA LYS A 242 -8.93 7.13 8.72
C LYS A 242 -9.34 5.73 9.14
N LYS A 243 -9.37 5.51 10.45
CA LYS A 243 -9.87 4.26 11.03
C LYS A 243 -11.30 3.99 10.56
N THR A 244 -11.54 2.80 10.03
CA THR A 244 -12.85 2.38 9.55
C THR A 244 -13.02 0.87 9.72
N ASN A 245 -14.24 0.45 10.03
CA ASN A 245 -14.63 -0.96 10.04
C ASN A 245 -15.20 -1.43 8.69
N LYS A 246 -15.22 -0.53 7.70
CA LYS A 246 -15.75 -0.81 6.37
C LYS A 246 -14.70 -1.40 5.46
N ASP A 247 -15.11 -2.33 4.62
CA ASP A 247 -14.29 -2.82 3.53
C ASP A 247 -14.11 -1.77 2.44
N VAL A 248 -13.01 -1.87 1.69
CA VAL A 248 -12.80 -1.06 0.49
C VAL A 248 -12.73 -1.95 -0.75
N LEU A 249 -13.54 -1.61 -1.74
CA LEU A 249 -13.68 -2.34 -2.98
C LEU A 249 -12.96 -1.61 -4.10
N PHE A 250 -12.18 -2.36 -4.87
CA PHE A 250 -11.45 -1.88 -6.03
C PHE A 250 -11.84 -2.65 -7.28
N GLN A 251 -11.97 -1.94 -8.40
CA GLN A 251 -11.93 -2.59 -9.72
C GLN A 251 -10.47 -2.79 -10.13
N LEU A 252 -10.16 -3.94 -10.74
CA LEU A 252 -8.82 -4.24 -11.25
C LEU A 252 -8.37 -3.22 -12.32
N HIS A 253 -7.11 -2.77 -12.21
CA HIS A 253 -6.50 -1.75 -13.06
C HIS A 253 -4.96 -1.82 -13.15
#